data_AF-V4IW82-F1
#
_entry.id   AF-V4IW82-F1
#
_cell.length_a   1.000
_cell.length_b   1.000
_cell.length_c   1.000
_cell.angle_alpha   90.00
_cell.angle_beta   90.00
_cell.angle_gamma   90.00
#
_symmetry.space_group_name_H-M   'P 1'
#
loop_
_entity.id
_entity.type
_entity.pdbx_description
1 polymer ?
#
loop_
_entity_poly.entity_id
_entity_poly.type
_entity_poly.pdbx_seq_one_letter_code
_entity_poly.pdbx_strand_id
1 'polypeptide(L)'
;MSLLEHGFWMTLPQEHLVGLAEDETQPRRLSYQAPMTCFTELRLSTARMHQQRYGLLGVVVDRDFVLARWGAPVHYVRSNRDDPLVANAVMLMAWLQKQKESKIENADTIMTNMNFLVGFMKGMSDTEHEDFRYLDEQEWRIVHSHAQEQRERLLPTNKDMPKYLIPFVREDVQMLVVPDADFRSKVYECEIFTDWVGNSPIPVLTTEEIEHF
;
A
#
# COMPACT_ATOMS: atom_id res chain seq x y z
N MET A 1 11.83 -9.88 14.69
CA MET A 1 10.50 -9.26 14.80
C MET A 1 9.67 -9.78 13.65
N SER A 2 8.71 -10.66 13.94
CA SER A 2 7.99 -11.41 12.91
C SER A 2 6.74 -10.66 12.46
N LEU A 3 6.43 -10.75 11.16
CA LEU A 3 5.12 -10.37 10.61
C LEU A 3 3.99 -11.13 11.33
N LEU A 4 4.23 -12.39 11.69
CA LEU A 4 3.25 -13.29 12.31
C LEU A 4 2.87 -12.87 13.73
N GLU A 5 3.76 -12.17 14.43
CA GLU A 5 3.53 -11.72 15.80
C GLU A 5 2.79 -10.37 15.86
N HIS A 6 2.89 -9.57 14.79
CA HIS A 6 2.56 -8.15 14.85
C HIS A 6 1.67 -7.67 13.70
N GLY A 7 1.39 -8.49 12.68
CA GLY A 7 0.60 -8.06 11.54
C GLY A 7 1.40 -7.30 10.47
N PHE A 8 0.70 -6.66 9.53
CA PHE A 8 1.34 -5.87 8.48
C PHE A 8 1.67 -4.47 8.96
N TRP A 9 2.93 -4.09 8.93
CA TRP A 9 3.35 -2.74 9.31
C TRP A 9 2.94 -1.71 8.26
N MET A 10 2.53 -0.53 8.72
CA MET A 10 2.29 0.61 7.84
C MET A 10 3.57 1.42 7.70
N THR A 11 4.14 1.44 6.50
CA THR A 11 5.29 2.29 6.17
C THR A 11 4.82 3.70 5.85
N LEU A 12 5.73 4.67 5.80
CA LEU A 12 5.43 6.07 5.46
C LEU A 12 6.10 6.42 4.12
N PRO A 13 5.62 5.88 2.99
CA PRO A 13 6.19 6.19 1.69
C PRO A 13 5.96 7.66 1.33
N GLN A 14 6.87 8.19 0.53
CA GLN A 14 6.74 9.51 -0.08
C GLN A 14 6.39 9.35 -1.55
N GLU A 15 5.29 9.97 -1.96
CA GLU A 15 4.80 9.91 -3.32
C GLU A 15 4.92 11.28 -3.97
N HIS A 16 5.29 11.28 -5.25
CA HIS A 16 5.52 12.49 -6.04
C HIS A 16 4.77 12.40 -7.36
N LEU A 17 3.83 13.31 -7.54
CA LEU A 17 3.04 13.42 -8.77
C LEU A 17 3.31 14.77 -9.44
N VAL A 18 3.45 14.74 -10.75
CA VAL A 18 3.64 15.92 -11.59
C VAL A 18 2.37 16.14 -12.42
N GLY A 19 1.95 17.39 -12.53
CA GLY A 19 0.79 17.80 -13.32
C GLY A 19 1.05 19.04 -14.16
N LEU A 20 0.06 19.34 -15.00
CA LEU A 20 0.02 20.53 -15.86
C LEU A 20 0.29 21.83 -15.11
N ALA A 21 1.15 22.66 -15.70
CA ALA A 21 1.41 24.02 -15.27
C ALA A 21 1.09 25.03 -16.36
N GLU A 22 0.75 26.24 -15.92
CA GLU A 22 0.54 27.39 -16.80
C GLU A 22 1.86 27.92 -17.38
N ASP A 23 2.97 27.66 -16.67
CA ASP A 23 4.33 27.98 -17.08
C ASP A 23 5.12 26.67 -17.25
N GLU A 24 5.61 26.40 -18.47
CA GLU A 24 6.38 25.20 -18.81
C GLU A 24 7.65 25.05 -17.94
N THR A 25 8.13 26.12 -17.32
CA THR A 25 9.31 26.11 -16.45
C THR A 25 9.06 25.63 -15.02
N GLN A 26 7.79 25.60 -14.56
CA GLN A 26 7.44 25.21 -13.19
C GLN A 26 6.22 24.28 -13.15
N PRO A 27 6.40 22.96 -13.35
CA PRO A 27 5.29 22.01 -13.28
C PRO A 27 4.66 21.98 -11.89
N ARG A 28 3.34 21.77 -11.82
CA ARG A 28 2.65 21.60 -10.54
C ARG A 28 3.01 20.25 -9.95
N ARG A 29 3.34 20.23 -8.66
CA ARG A 29 3.77 19.01 -7.95
C ARG A 29 2.86 18.77 -6.77
N LEU A 30 2.32 17.55 -6.70
CA LEU A 30 1.68 17.03 -5.51
C LEU A 30 2.66 16.07 -4.84
N SER A 31 2.99 16.34 -3.58
CA SER A 31 3.80 15.42 -2.78
C SER A 31 3.07 15.14 -1.48
N TYR A 32 2.99 13.87 -1.12
CA TYR A 32 2.29 13.46 0.09
C TYR A 32 3.02 12.29 0.75
N GLN A 33 2.81 12.17 2.06
CA GLN A 33 3.24 11.05 2.88
C GLN A 33 2.06 10.65 3.75
N ALA A 34 1.71 9.37 3.73
CA ALA A 34 0.67 8.82 4.58
C ALA A 34 1.10 7.43 5.03
N PRO A 35 0.89 7.06 6.32
CA PRO A 35 1.10 5.68 6.72
C PRO A 35 0.21 4.77 5.89
N MET A 36 0.79 3.72 5.28
CA MET A 36 0.04 2.76 4.47
C MET A 36 0.71 1.39 4.41
N THR A 37 -0.09 0.39 4.09
CA THR A 37 0.38 -0.93 3.67
C THR A 37 -0.12 -1.19 2.25
N CYS A 38 0.79 -1.59 1.36
CA CYS A 38 0.48 -1.88 -0.04
C CYS A 38 0.36 -3.39 -0.26
N PHE A 39 -0.59 -3.76 -1.10
CA PHE A 39 -0.86 -5.12 -1.57
C PHE A 39 -0.86 -5.10 -3.10
N THR A 40 -0.60 -6.25 -3.72
CA THR A 40 -0.62 -6.39 -5.17
C THR A 40 -1.60 -7.49 -5.52
N GLU A 41 -2.54 -7.22 -6.42
CA GLU A 41 -3.32 -8.28 -7.04
C GLU A 41 -2.46 -8.98 -8.10
N LEU A 42 -1.83 -10.08 -7.68
CA LEU A 42 -0.81 -10.77 -8.45
C LEU A 42 -1.38 -11.99 -9.17
N ARG A 43 -1.19 -12.07 -10.48
CA ARG A 43 -1.40 -13.33 -11.22
C ARG A 43 -0.28 -14.29 -10.85
N LEU A 44 -0.61 -15.52 -10.46
CA LEU A 44 0.37 -16.51 -10.01
C LEU A 44 1.46 -16.78 -11.06
N SER A 45 1.09 -16.77 -12.35
CA SER A 45 2.03 -16.89 -13.48
C SER A 45 3.07 -15.76 -13.60
N THR A 46 2.90 -14.67 -12.86
CA THR A 46 3.84 -13.54 -12.81
C THR A 46 4.60 -13.45 -11.48
N ALA A 47 4.39 -14.42 -10.58
CA ALA A 47 4.88 -14.31 -9.21
C ALA A 47 6.40 -14.30 -9.10
N ARG A 48 7.13 -15.04 -9.95
CA ARG A 48 8.60 -15.01 -9.98
C ARG A 48 9.15 -13.65 -10.36
N MET A 49 8.55 -13.00 -11.37
CA MET A 49 8.96 -11.64 -11.76
C MET A 49 8.71 -10.64 -10.64
N HIS A 50 7.56 -10.75 -9.96
CA HIS A 50 7.25 -9.91 -8.81
C HIS A 50 8.22 -10.15 -7.65
N GLN A 51 8.52 -11.41 -7.34
CA GLN A 51 9.45 -11.79 -6.29
C GLN A 51 10.85 -11.21 -6.53
N GLN A 52 11.35 -11.30 -7.76
CA GLN A 52 12.64 -10.73 -8.14
C GLN A 52 12.71 -9.21 -7.95
N ARG A 53 11.57 -8.52 -8.08
CA ARG A 53 11.48 -7.06 -7.98
C ARG A 53 11.24 -6.55 -6.57
N TYR A 54 10.39 -7.22 -5.78
CA TYR A 54 9.87 -6.68 -4.51
C TYR A 54 10.23 -7.49 -3.26
N GLY A 55 10.74 -8.72 -3.41
CA GLY A 55 11.20 -9.52 -2.28
C GLY A 55 10.84 -11.00 -2.37
N LEU A 56 11.49 -11.80 -1.53
CA LEU A 56 11.45 -13.26 -1.62
C LEU A 56 10.21 -13.93 -0.98
N LEU A 57 9.51 -13.22 -0.11
CA LEU A 57 8.38 -13.76 0.67
C LEU A 57 7.07 -13.09 0.25
N GLY A 58 6.06 -13.90 -0.03
CA GLY A 58 4.68 -13.45 -0.25
C GLY A 58 3.76 -13.93 0.87
N VAL A 59 2.86 -13.06 1.32
CA VAL A 59 1.75 -13.42 2.21
C VAL A 59 0.47 -13.13 1.46
N VAL A 60 -0.33 -14.18 1.25
CA VAL A 60 -1.56 -14.08 0.48
C VAL A 60 -2.73 -13.99 1.44
N VAL A 61 -3.57 -12.99 1.21
CA VAL A 61 -4.81 -12.73 1.96
C VAL A 61 -5.97 -12.60 0.97
N ASP A 62 -7.19 -12.83 1.43
CA ASP A 62 -8.37 -12.58 0.60
C ASP A 62 -8.58 -11.10 0.34
N ARG A 63 -9.20 -10.76 -0.78
CA ARG A 63 -9.57 -9.36 -1.07
C ARG A 63 -10.46 -8.77 0.04
N ASP A 64 -11.30 -9.59 0.66
CA ASP A 64 -12.16 -9.17 1.76
C ASP A 64 -11.35 -8.70 2.97
N PHE A 65 -10.15 -9.24 3.22
CA PHE A 65 -9.25 -8.74 4.25
C PHE A 65 -8.93 -7.26 4.06
N VAL A 66 -8.61 -6.89 2.81
CA VAL A 66 -8.24 -5.53 2.40
C VAL A 66 -9.46 -4.60 2.48
N LEU A 67 -10.58 -5.02 1.90
CA LEU A 67 -11.84 -4.25 1.91
C LEU A 67 -12.39 -4.02 3.32
N ALA A 68 -12.32 -5.05 4.18
CA ALA A 68 -12.70 -4.95 5.59
C ALA A 68 -11.81 -3.98 6.38
N ARG A 69 -10.73 -3.46 5.80
CA ARG A 69 -9.88 -2.43 6.40
C ARG A 69 -9.90 -1.12 5.62
N TRP A 70 -10.92 -0.95 4.77
CA TRP A 70 -11.08 0.21 3.88
C TRP A 70 -9.92 0.40 2.92
N GLY A 71 -9.25 -0.69 2.59
CA GLY A 71 -8.33 -0.68 1.48
C GLY A 71 -9.08 -0.57 0.15
N ALA A 72 -8.40 0.00 -0.83
CA ALA A 72 -8.94 0.26 -2.15
C ALA A 72 -7.83 0.16 -3.21
N PRO A 73 -8.18 -0.11 -4.48
CA PRO A 73 -7.20 -0.11 -5.56
C PRO A 73 -6.62 1.29 -5.75
N VAL A 74 -5.36 1.34 -6.19
CA VAL A 74 -4.68 2.57 -6.53
C VAL A 74 -5.24 3.17 -7.81
N HIS A 75 -5.45 4.48 -7.79
CA HIS A 75 -5.77 5.29 -8.95
C HIS A 75 -4.48 5.77 -9.61
N TYR A 76 -4.12 5.11 -10.70
CA TYR A 76 -2.98 5.48 -11.52
C TYR A 76 -3.27 6.76 -12.30
N VAL A 77 -2.39 7.74 -12.21
CA VAL A 77 -2.49 9.03 -12.89
C VAL A 77 -1.25 9.27 -13.74
N ARG A 78 -1.40 9.97 -14.88
CA ARG A 78 -0.22 10.33 -15.67
C ARG A 78 0.56 11.37 -14.85
N SER A 79 1.80 11.06 -14.51
CA SER A 79 2.62 11.92 -13.66
C SER A 79 3.56 12.75 -14.53
N ASN A 80 2.99 13.64 -15.33
CA ASN A 80 3.72 14.42 -16.32
C ASN A 80 3.21 15.87 -16.38
N ARG A 81 3.83 16.70 -17.24
CA ARG A 81 3.50 18.13 -17.36
C ARG A 81 2.22 18.42 -18.14
N ASP A 82 1.52 17.40 -18.62
CA ASP A 82 0.28 17.54 -19.38
C ASP A 82 -0.93 16.98 -18.63
N ASP A 83 -0.73 16.39 -17.45
CA ASP A 83 -1.81 15.76 -16.69
C ASP A 83 -2.67 16.81 -15.95
N PRO A 84 -3.95 16.95 -16.32
CA PRO A 84 -4.83 17.92 -15.69
C PRO A 84 -5.32 17.47 -14.32
N LEU A 85 -5.33 16.17 -14.03
CA LEU A 85 -5.87 15.64 -12.77
C LEU A 85 -4.98 16.03 -11.60
N VAL A 86 -3.67 15.82 -11.71
CA VAL A 86 -2.68 16.24 -10.71
C VAL A 86 -2.69 17.76 -10.57
N ALA A 87 -2.77 18.50 -11.67
CA ALA A 87 -2.83 19.96 -11.64
C ALA A 87 -4.04 20.50 -10.87
N ASN A 88 -5.23 19.93 -11.10
CA ASN A 88 -6.45 20.30 -10.40
C ASN A 88 -6.41 19.89 -8.92
N ALA A 89 -5.84 18.72 -8.60
CA ALA A 89 -5.64 18.29 -7.22
C ALA A 89 -4.73 19.28 -6.45
N VAL A 90 -3.62 19.73 -7.06
CA VAL A 90 -2.72 20.74 -6.47
C VAL A 90 -3.46 22.05 -6.21
N MET A 91 -4.27 22.53 -7.17
CA MET A 91 -5.07 23.75 -6.97
C MET A 91 -6.06 23.63 -5.82
N LEU A 92 -6.79 22.51 -5.77
CA LEU A 92 -7.77 22.26 -4.72
C LEU A 92 -7.11 22.21 -3.35
N MET A 93 -5.99 21.50 -3.22
CA MET A 93 -5.21 21.42 -1.98
C MET A 93 -4.70 22.80 -1.55
N ALA A 94 -4.16 23.60 -2.48
CA ALA A 94 -3.71 24.96 -2.19
C ALA A 94 -4.86 25.88 -1.77
N TRP A 95 -6.04 25.74 -2.38
CA TRP A 95 -7.23 26.48 -1.99
C TRP A 95 -7.71 26.09 -0.59
N LEU A 96 -7.80 24.78 -0.30
CA LEU A 96 -8.19 24.26 1.02
C LEU A 96 -7.24 24.73 2.13
N GLN A 97 -5.94 24.77 1.84
CA GLN A 97 -4.92 25.26 2.78
C GLN A 97 -5.19 26.73 3.15
N LYS A 98 -5.50 27.59 2.17
CA LYS A 98 -5.87 28.98 2.42
C LYS A 98 -7.18 29.10 3.22
N GLN A 99 -8.16 28.24 2.96
CA GLN A 99 -9.43 28.24 3.73
C GLN A 99 -9.21 27.82 5.19
N LYS A 100 -8.34 26.84 5.42
CA LYS A 100 -7.92 26.42 6.76
C LYS A 100 -7.26 27.56 7.54
N GLU A 101 -6.34 28.28 6.92
CA GLU A 101 -5.70 29.47 7.52
C GLU A 101 -6.71 30.58 7.83
N SER A 102 -7.72 30.70 6.98
CA SER A 102 -8.85 31.63 7.16
C SER A 102 -9.91 31.15 8.16
N LYS A 103 -9.70 29.97 8.78
CA LYS A 103 -10.61 29.34 9.76
C LYS A 103 -12.04 29.14 9.24
N ILE A 104 -12.19 28.84 7.96
CA ILE A 104 -13.49 28.43 7.43
C ILE A 104 -13.90 27.10 8.07
N GLU A 105 -15.17 27.02 8.46
CA GLU A 105 -15.76 25.82 9.05
C GLU A 105 -15.52 24.59 8.15
N ASN A 106 -15.14 23.46 8.75
CA ASN A 106 -14.87 22.17 8.09
C ASN A 106 -13.65 22.10 7.16
N ALA A 107 -12.88 23.18 6.95
CA ALA A 107 -11.71 23.15 6.07
C ALA A 107 -10.68 22.08 6.48
N ASP A 108 -10.45 21.89 7.78
CA ASP A 108 -9.58 20.84 8.32
C ASP A 108 -10.08 19.42 8.03
N THR A 109 -11.38 19.21 8.16
CA THR A 109 -12.01 17.91 7.87
C THR A 109 -11.91 17.59 6.39
N ILE A 110 -12.17 18.57 5.52
CA ILE A 110 -12.07 18.39 4.06
C ILE A 110 -10.61 18.12 3.67
N MET A 111 -9.64 18.85 4.23
CA MET A 111 -8.22 18.62 3.99
C MET A 111 -7.79 17.21 4.40
N THR A 112 -8.25 16.74 5.57
CA THR A 112 -7.98 15.37 6.04
C THR A 112 -8.54 14.32 5.08
N ASN A 113 -9.77 14.51 4.60
CA ASN A 113 -10.39 13.61 3.62
C ASN A 113 -9.64 13.62 2.28
N MET A 114 -9.20 14.79 1.83
CA MET A 114 -8.39 14.90 0.61
C MET A 114 -7.05 14.20 0.76
N ASN A 115 -6.37 14.35 1.91
CA ASN A 115 -5.13 13.64 2.21
C ASN A 115 -5.30 12.11 2.18
N PHE A 116 -6.44 11.61 2.68
CA PHE A 116 -6.78 10.20 2.59
C PHE A 116 -6.96 9.76 1.13
N LEU A 117 -7.69 10.52 0.32
CA LEU A 117 -7.93 10.22 -1.09
C LEU A 117 -6.64 10.22 -1.93
N VAL A 118 -5.77 11.22 -1.76
CA VAL A 118 -4.49 11.27 -2.49
C VAL A 118 -3.58 10.12 -2.10
N GLY A 119 -3.75 9.52 -0.92
CA GLY A 119 -3.07 8.30 -0.50
C GLY A 119 -3.26 7.10 -1.45
N PHE A 120 -4.34 7.12 -2.25
CA PHE A 120 -4.62 6.13 -3.28
C PHE A 120 -4.16 6.54 -4.68
N MET A 121 -3.54 7.70 -4.87
CA MET A 121 -3.05 8.14 -6.19
C MET A 121 -1.59 7.72 -6.39
N LYS A 122 -1.26 7.15 -7.55
CA LYS A 122 0.14 6.82 -7.91
C LYS A 122 0.43 7.22 -9.34
N GLY A 123 1.67 7.63 -9.62
CA GLY A 123 2.10 7.86 -10.98
C GLY A 123 2.09 6.54 -11.77
N MET A 124 1.68 6.57 -13.04
CA MET A 124 1.78 5.38 -13.90
C MET A 124 3.24 4.99 -14.23
N SER A 125 4.16 5.94 -14.07
CA SER A 125 5.57 5.81 -14.38
C SER A 125 6.42 6.69 -13.47
N ASP A 126 7.74 6.57 -13.58
CA ASP A 126 8.66 7.58 -13.05
C ASP A 126 8.50 8.89 -13.83
N THR A 127 8.74 10.03 -13.17
CA THR A 127 8.41 11.38 -13.66
C THR A 127 9.11 11.81 -14.96
N GLU A 128 10.03 10.99 -15.47
CA GLU A 128 10.85 11.30 -16.66
C GLU A 128 10.43 10.49 -17.90
N HIS A 129 9.68 9.40 -17.75
CA HIS A 129 9.39 8.46 -18.85
C HIS A 129 7.94 7.96 -18.83
N GLU A 130 7.26 7.96 -19.97
CA GLU A 130 5.93 7.36 -20.13
C GLU A 130 6.02 5.86 -20.44
N ASP A 131 6.69 5.09 -19.58
CA ASP A 131 6.82 3.64 -19.76
C ASP A 131 5.65 2.83 -19.17
N PHE A 132 4.77 3.49 -18.40
CA PHE A 132 3.58 2.94 -17.75
C PHE A 132 3.87 1.73 -16.86
N ARG A 133 5.11 1.58 -16.39
CA ARG A 133 5.58 0.37 -15.71
C ARG A 133 4.87 0.06 -14.39
N TYR A 134 4.20 1.05 -13.79
CA TYR A 134 3.48 0.90 -12.54
C TYR A 134 2.02 0.47 -12.76
N LEU A 135 1.48 0.63 -13.96
CA LEU A 135 0.09 0.28 -14.26
C LEU A 135 -0.20 -1.22 -14.06
N ASP A 136 0.79 -2.06 -14.36
CA ASP A 136 0.66 -3.53 -14.23
C ASP A 136 0.78 -4.03 -12.78
N GLU A 137 1.18 -3.18 -11.83
CA GLU A 137 1.33 -3.57 -10.42
C GLU A 137 -0.01 -3.88 -9.77
N GLN A 138 -1.14 -3.41 -10.32
CA GLN A 138 -2.47 -3.63 -9.76
C GLN A 138 -2.50 -3.43 -8.23
N GLU A 139 -1.89 -2.33 -7.79
CA GLU A 139 -1.65 -2.07 -6.38
C GLU A 139 -2.97 -1.74 -5.66
N TRP A 140 -3.09 -2.26 -4.45
CA TRP A 140 -4.11 -1.92 -3.47
C TRP A 140 -3.43 -1.33 -2.25
N ARG A 141 -4.06 -0.34 -1.62
CA ARG A 141 -3.52 0.28 -0.40
C ARG A 141 -4.50 0.17 0.73
N ILE A 142 -4.01 0.02 1.94
CA ILE A 142 -4.73 0.41 3.16
C ILE A 142 -4.01 1.66 3.66
N VAL A 143 -4.63 2.82 3.47
CA VAL A 143 -4.12 4.11 3.95
C VAL A 143 -4.67 4.36 5.35
N HIS A 144 -3.84 4.93 6.22
CA HIS A 144 -4.22 5.26 7.59
C HIS A 144 -5.29 6.36 7.65
N SER A 145 -6.22 6.18 8.59
CA SER A 145 -7.20 7.17 9.00
C SER A 145 -7.53 6.99 10.48
N HIS A 146 -7.87 8.09 11.16
CA HIS A 146 -8.22 8.04 12.57
C HIS A 146 -9.47 7.17 12.85
N ALA A 147 -10.40 7.10 11.89
CA ALA A 147 -11.60 6.29 12.03
C ALA A 147 -11.33 4.77 11.94
N GLN A 148 -10.23 4.33 11.30
CA GLN A 148 -9.81 2.93 11.37
C GLN A 148 -9.25 2.57 12.75
N GLU A 149 -8.48 3.47 13.38
CA GLU A 149 -7.96 3.28 14.73
C GLU A 149 -9.09 3.13 15.74
N GLN A 150 -10.09 4.02 15.69
CA GLN A 150 -11.26 3.98 16.57
C GLN A 150 -12.09 2.70 16.43
N ARG A 151 -11.98 2.01 15.29
CA ARG A 151 -12.66 0.75 15.00
C ARG A 151 -11.74 -0.46 15.11
N GLU A 152 -10.54 -0.28 15.68
CA GLU A 152 -9.55 -1.33 15.92
C GLU A 152 -9.15 -2.09 14.63
N ARG A 153 -9.27 -1.44 13.47
CA ARG A 153 -8.83 -1.99 12.17
C ARG A 153 -7.34 -1.80 11.96
N LEU A 154 -6.77 -0.83 12.66
CA LEU A 154 -5.35 -0.51 12.73
C LEU A 154 -5.00 -0.36 14.22
N LEU A 155 -3.82 -0.83 14.61
CA LEU A 155 -3.32 -0.69 15.98
C LEU A 155 -2.13 0.26 15.99
N PRO A 156 -2.07 1.22 16.93
CA PRO A 156 -0.86 1.99 17.16
C PRO A 156 0.24 1.08 17.69
N THR A 157 1.47 1.43 17.40
CA THR A 157 2.65 0.71 17.86
C THR A 157 3.33 1.53 18.96
N ASN A 158 4.09 0.87 19.82
CA ASN A 158 4.92 1.56 20.82
C ASN A 158 6.25 2.08 20.22
N LYS A 159 6.29 2.31 18.90
CA LYS A 159 7.50 2.68 18.16
C LYS A 159 7.28 3.96 17.37
N ASP A 160 8.37 4.71 17.16
CA ASP A 160 8.34 5.90 16.33
C ASP A 160 8.05 5.58 14.86
N MET A 161 8.58 4.46 14.37
CA MET A 161 8.38 3.94 13.01
C MET A 161 8.51 2.41 12.98
N PRO A 162 7.60 1.68 12.34
CA PRO A 162 6.27 2.09 11.84
C PRO A 162 5.32 2.42 13.01
N LYS A 163 4.52 3.49 12.89
CA LYS A 163 3.59 3.97 13.95
C LYS A 163 2.32 3.15 14.08
N TYR A 164 1.96 2.44 13.02
CA TYR A 164 0.73 1.68 12.93
C TYR A 164 1.00 0.30 12.32
N LEU A 165 0.17 -0.65 12.69
CA LEU A 165 0.14 -1.98 12.12
C LEU A 165 -1.31 -2.40 11.82
N ILE A 166 -1.45 -3.31 10.87
CA ILE A 166 -2.68 -3.96 10.49
C ILE A 166 -2.70 -5.34 11.15
N PRO A 167 -3.49 -5.56 12.20
CA PRO A 167 -3.57 -6.88 12.80
C PRO A 167 -4.22 -7.85 11.81
N PHE A 168 -3.71 -9.08 11.79
CA PHE A 168 -4.36 -10.20 11.12
C PHE A 168 -4.38 -11.42 12.04
N VAL A 169 -5.38 -12.26 11.85
CA VAL A 169 -5.43 -13.59 12.47
C VAL A 169 -4.98 -14.64 11.45
N ARG A 170 -4.78 -15.89 11.90
CA ARG A 170 -4.42 -16.99 10.99
C ARG A 170 -5.36 -17.00 9.78
N GLU A 171 -6.67 -16.97 10.04
CA GLU A 171 -7.71 -17.17 9.03
C GLU A 171 -7.69 -16.11 7.91
N ASP A 172 -7.05 -14.97 8.14
CA ASP A 172 -6.87 -13.94 7.12
C ASP A 172 -5.83 -14.33 6.06
N VAL A 173 -4.92 -15.26 6.38
CA VAL A 173 -3.82 -15.69 5.52
C VAL A 173 -4.16 -17.00 4.83
N GLN A 174 -4.26 -16.94 3.50
CA GLN A 174 -4.61 -18.07 2.65
C GLN A 174 -3.41 -18.98 2.35
N MET A 175 -2.23 -18.39 2.15
CA MET A 175 -0.99 -19.12 1.89
C MET A 175 0.24 -18.24 2.11
N LEU A 176 1.40 -18.89 2.26
CA LEU A 176 2.71 -18.26 2.13
C LEU A 176 3.38 -18.69 0.84
N VAL A 177 4.03 -17.75 0.18
CA VAL A 177 4.88 -17.99 -0.98
C VAL A 177 6.33 -17.76 -0.59
N VAL A 178 7.18 -18.75 -0.79
CA VAL A 178 8.61 -18.74 -0.42
C VAL A 178 9.49 -18.97 -1.66
N PRO A 179 10.77 -18.57 -1.65
CA PRO A 179 11.61 -18.65 -2.85
C PRO A 179 11.81 -20.08 -3.35
N ASP A 180 12.05 -21.03 -2.44
CA ASP A 180 12.49 -22.39 -2.77
C ASP A 180 12.15 -23.38 -1.63
N ALA A 181 12.43 -24.66 -1.88
CA ALA A 181 12.13 -25.75 -0.94
C ALA A 181 12.99 -25.68 0.34
N ASP A 182 14.21 -25.15 0.25
CA ASP A 182 15.09 -24.99 1.41
C ASP A 182 14.51 -23.93 2.36
N PHE A 183 14.04 -22.81 1.81
CA PHE A 183 13.36 -21.77 2.59
C PHE A 183 12.06 -22.27 3.20
N ARG A 184 11.27 -23.05 2.44
CA ARG A 184 10.07 -23.70 2.98
C ARG A 184 10.38 -24.55 4.21
N SER A 185 11.46 -25.33 4.15
CA SER A 185 11.88 -26.18 5.28
C SER A 185 12.21 -25.34 6.51
N LYS A 186 12.95 -24.22 6.32
CA LYS A 186 13.24 -23.25 7.39
C LYS A 186 11.99 -22.61 7.99
N VAL A 187 10.94 -22.37 7.19
CA VAL A 187 9.66 -21.87 7.70
C VAL A 187 9.02 -22.88 8.64
N TYR A 188 9.03 -24.17 8.31
CA TYR A 188 8.50 -25.23 9.19
C TYR A 188 9.37 -25.54 10.42
N GLU A 189 10.66 -25.21 10.38
CA GLU A 189 11.56 -25.29 11.53
C GLU A 189 11.39 -24.10 12.49
N CYS A 190 10.69 -23.04 12.07
CA CYS A 190 10.50 -21.85 12.88
C CYS A 190 9.37 -22.04 13.90
N GLU A 191 9.73 -22.11 15.19
CA GLU A 191 8.78 -22.28 16.31
C GLU A 191 7.64 -21.25 16.29
N ILE A 192 7.96 -19.97 16.02
CA ILE A 192 6.96 -18.90 15.90
C ILE A 192 5.93 -19.20 14.81
N PHE A 193 6.37 -19.73 13.67
CA PHE A 193 5.46 -20.08 12.59
C PHE A 193 4.62 -21.30 12.95
N THR A 194 5.24 -22.36 13.47
CA THR A 194 4.53 -23.59 13.86
C THR A 194 3.48 -23.34 14.94
N ASP A 195 3.80 -22.48 15.92
CA ASP A 195 2.88 -22.09 16.97
C ASP A 195 1.72 -21.25 16.40
N TRP A 196 2.02 -20.34 15.48
CA TRP A 196 1.02 -19.47 14.86
C TRP A 196 0.04 -20.22 13.95
N VAL A 197 0.49 -21.20 13.16
CA VAL A 197 -0.42 -22.05 12.36
C VAL A 197 -1.16 -23.07 13.22
N GLY A 198 -0.57 -23.50 14.33
CA GLY A 198 -1.12 -24.50 15.23
C GLY A 198 -1.59 -25.77 14.48
N ASN A 199 -2.83 -26.19 14.74
CA ASN A 199 -3.43 -27.37 14.11
C ASN A 199 -4.09 -27.10 12.76
N SER A 200 -4.05 -25.86 12.25
CA SER A 200 -4.65 -25.48 10.99
C SER A 200 -3.54 -25.01 10.04
N PRO A 201 -2.84 -25.94 9.37
CA PRO A 201 -1.76 -25.57 8.47
C PRO A 201 -2.28 -24.68 7.34
N ILE A 202 -1.47 -23.72 6.92
CA ILE A 202 -1.67 -23.01 5.66
C ILE A 202 -0.72 -23.59 4.61
N PRO A 203 -1.09 -23.60 3.31
CA PRO A 203 -0.17 -23.91 2.24
C PRO A 203 1.06 -22.99 2.29
N VAL A 204 2.25 -23.60 2.25
CA VAL A 204 3.53 -22.91 2.01
C VAL A 204 4.07 -23.42 0.69
N LEU A 205 3.94 -22.60 -0.35
CA LEU A 205 4.28 -22.96 -1.72
C LEU A 205 5.55 -22.23 -2.14
N THR A 206 6.37 -22.89 -2.95
CA THR A 206 7.50 -22.21 -3.60
C THR A 206 7.00 -21.37 -4.76
N THR A 207 7.79 -20.37 -5.16
CA THR A 207 7.48 -19.58 -6.36
C THR A 207 7.39 -20.44 -7.63
N GLU A 208 8.17 -21.52 -7.71
CA GLU A 208 8.08 -22.48 -8.82
C GLU A 208 6.75 -23.25 -8.80
N GLU A 209 6.29 -23.69 -7.63
CA GLU A 209 5.03 -24.43 -7.49
C GLU A 209 3.82 -23.57 -7.89
N ILE A 210 3.80 -22.29 -7.52
CA ILE A 210 2.64 -21.41 -7.82
C ILE A 210 2.54 -21.02 -9.29
N GLU A 211 3.63 -21.02 -10.06
CA GLU A 211 3.59 -20.67 -11.49
C GLU A 211 2.87 -21.71 -12.36
N HIS A 212 2.62 -22.90 -11.80
CA HIS A 212 1.93 -23.99 -12.49
C HIS A 212 0.42 -24.02 -12.23
N PHE A 213 -0.12 -23.08 -11.45
CA PHE A 213 -1.57 -22.89 -11.22
C PHE A 213 -2.18 -21.94 -12.26
#